data_AF-A0A1S0TDT0-F1
#
_entry.id   AF-A0A1S0TDT0-F1
#
_cell.length_a   1.000
_cell.length_b   1.000
_cell.length_c   1.000
_cell.angle_alpha   90.00
_cell.angle_beta   90.00
_cell.angle_gamma   90.00
#
_symmetry.space_group_name_H-M   'P 1'
#
loop_
_entity.id
_entity.type
_entity.pdbx_description
1 polymer ?
#
loop_
_entity_poly.entity_id
_entity_poly.type
_entity_poly.pdbx_seq_one_letter_code
_entity_poly.pdbx_strand_id
1 'polypeptide(L)' 'MYAFGLEECEQYDEAEKYAKKGLELNRHDAWSTHALAHCMEMNGHAQEGIRFMESTEMDWNVSVIKLKNSN' A
#
# COMPACT_ATOMS: atom_id res chain seq x y z
N MET A 1 -3.61 7.09 -4.40
CA MET A 1 -3.42 8.46 -3.85
C MET A 1 -4.45 8.90 -2.81
N TYR A 2 -5.76 8.64 -2.95
CA TYR A 2 -6.73 9.10 -1.95
C TYR A 2 -6.49 8.54 -0.53
N ALA A 3 -6.21 7.23 -0.42
CA ALA A 3 -5.89 6.59 0.86
C ALA A 3 -4.66 7.20 1.57
N PHE A 4 -3.61 7.52 0.82
CA PHE A 4 -2.43 8.22 1.35
C PHE A 4 -2.78 9.59 1.91
N GLY A 5 -3.60 10.39 1.21
CA GLY A 5 -4.02 11.70 1.73
C GLY A 5 -4.84 11.61 3.03
N LEU A 6 -5.63 10.54 3.20
CA LEU A 6 -6.36 10.28 4.43
C LEU A 6 -5.41 9.87 5.57
N GLU A 7 -4.41 9.03 5.28
CA GLU A 7 -3.40 8.57 6.24
C GLU A 7 -2.57 9.74 6.78
N GLU A 8 -2.06 10.61 5.91
CA GLU A 8 -1.33 11.84 6.28
C GLU A 8 -2.19 12.84 7.08
N CYS A 9 -3.52 12.68 7.04
CA CYS A 9 -4.48 13.48 7.82
C CYS A 9 -4.98 12.75 9.07
N GLU A 10 -4.30 11.68 9.50
CA GLU A 10 -4.63 10.85 10.67
C GLU A 10 -6.01 10.16 10.60
N GLN A 11 -6.58 10.03 9.39
CA GLN A 11 -7.87 9.37 9.15
C GLN A 11 -7.66 7.88 8.81
N TYR A 12 -7.04 7.14 9.73
CA TYR A 12 -6.54 5.78 9.48
C TYR A 12 -7.64 4.78 9.08
N ASP A 13 -8.81 4.82 9.69
CA ASP A 13 -9.91 3.89 9.37
C ASP A 13 -10.40 4.04 7.92
N GLU A 14 -10.55 5.28 7.44
CA GLU A 14 -10.95 5.53 6.06
C GLU A 14 -9.77 5.29 5.10
N ALA A 15 -8.54 5.63 5.50
CA ALA A 15 -7.35 5.34 4.72
C ALA A 15 -7.20 3.83 4.45
N GLU A 16 -7.33 2.99 5.47
CA GLU A 16 -7.28 1.54 5.37
C GLU A 16 -8.34 1.00 4.41
N LYS A 17 -9.59 1.45 4.56
CA LYS A 17 -10.71 1.06 3.70
C LYS A 17 -10.46 1.39 2.23
N TYR A 18 -9.99 2.59 1.91
CA TYR A 18 -9.72 2.99 0.53
C TYR A 18 -8.43 2.36 -0.02
N ALA A 19 -7.44 2.08 0.82
CA ALA A 19 -6.24 1.35 0.43
C ALA A 19 -6.59 -0.08 0.02
N LYS A 20 -7.41 -0.79 0.81
CA LYS A 20 -7.92 -2.13 0.47
C LYS A 20 -8.68 -2.13 -0.85
N LYS A 21 -9.60 -1.16 -1.02
CA LYS A 21 -10.32 -0.99 -2.30
C LYS A 21 -9.39 -0.71 -3.48
N GLY A 22 -8.33 0.08 -3.26
CA GLY A 22 -7.30 0.32 -4.26
C GLY A 22 -6.61 -0.96 -4.70
N LEU A 23 -6.22 -1.82 -3.74
CA LEU A 23 -5.58 -3.10 -4.01
C LEU A 23 -6.52 -4.14 -4.64
N GLU A 24 -7.81 -4.11 -4.31
CA GLU A 24 -8.83 -4.92 -5.00
C GLU A 24 -8.93 -4.56 -6.49
N LEU A 25 -8.83 -3.27 -6.83
CA LEU A 25 -8.89 -2.77 -8.21
C LEU A 25 -7.56 -2.96 -8.95
N ASN A 26 -6.44 -2.73 -8.26
CA ASN A 26 -5.10 -2.89 -8.78
C ASN A 26 -4.16 -3.35 -7.66
N ARG A 27 -3.93 -4.67 -7.60
CA ARG A 27 -3.01 -5.28 -6.65
C ARG A 27 -1.57 -4.76 -6.75
N HIS A 28 -1.19 -4.15 -7.87
CA HIS A 28 0.14 -3.58 -8.11
C HIS A 28 0.25 -2.09 -7.75
N ASP A 29 -0.77 -1.49 -7.13
CA ASP A 29 -0.71 -0.09 -6.68
C ASP A 29 0.14 0.06 -5.41
N ALA A 30 1.41 0.44 -5.59
CA ALA A 30 2.35 0.65 -4.50
C ALA A 30 1.90 1.73 -3.50
N TRP A 31 1.13 2.74 -3.91
CA TRP A 31 0.61 3.75 -2.98
C TRP A 31 -0.48 3.19 -2.08
N SER A 32 -1.33 2.31 -2.62
CA SER A 32 -2.34 1.62 -1.83
C SER A 32 -1.70 0.59 -0.88
N THR A 33 -0.65 -0.12 -1.31
CA THR A 33 0.16 -0.96 -0.40
C THR A 33 0.77 -0.14 0.72
N HIS A 34 1.44 0.97 0.40
CA HIS A 34 2.08 1.84 1.38
C HIS A 34 1.09 2.38 2.42
N ALA A 35 -0.04 2.95 1.97
CA ALA A 35 -1.05 3.51 2.87
C ALA A 35 -1.62 2.45 3.83
N LEU A 36 -1.86 1.22 3.34
CA LEU A 36 -2.36 0.12 4.17
C LEU A 36 -1.33 -0.30 5.22
N ALA A 37 -0.05 -0.40 4.84
CA ALA A 37 1.02 -0.74 5.77
C ALA A 37 1.20 0.33 6.87
N HIS A 38 1.13 1.61 6.50
CA HIS A 38 1.15 2.73 7.46
C HIS A 38 -0.04 2.69 8.41
N CYS A 39 -1.25 2.42 7.93
CA CYS A 39 -2.43 2.29 8.81
C CYS A 39 -2.24 1.17 9.84
N MET A 40 -1.65 0.04 9.44
CA MET A 40 -1.32 -1.06 10.38
C MET A 40 -0.28 -0.62 11.42
N GLU A 41 0.75 0.12 11.03
CA GLU A 41 1.73 0.67 11.97
C GLU A 41 1.09 1.63 12.97
N MET A 42 0.32 2.62 12.49
CA MET A 42 -0.31 3.65 13.33
C MET A 42 -1.36 3.09 14.29
N ASN A 43 -2.04 2.01 13.91
CA ASN A 43 -2.98 1.29 14.78
C ASN A 43 -2.31 0.28 15.72
N GLY A 44 -0.98 0.24 15.81
CA GLY A 44 -0.23 -0.64 16.71
C GLY A 44 -0.13 -2.10 16.24
N HIS A 45 -0.49 -2.37 14.98
CA HIS A 45 -0.44 -3.68 14.34
C HIS A 45 0.84 -3.85 13.49
N ALA A 46 1.97 -3.28 13.92
CA ALA A 46 3.21 -3.25 13.15
C ALA A 46 3.69 -4.64 12.66
N GLN A 47 3.51 -5.69 13.48
CA GLN A 47 3.88 -7.05 13.07
C GLN A 47 3.01 -7.60 11.94
N GLU A 48 1.74 -7.19 11.86
CA GLU A 48 0.88 -7.49 10.72
C GLU A 48 1.31 -6.70 9.49
N GLY A 49 1.64 -5.42 9.67
CA GLY A 49 2.20 -4.56 8.62
C GLY A 49 3.46 -5.15 7.97
N ILE A 50 4.40 -5.65 8.77
CA ILE A 50 5.62 -6.32 8.27
C ILE A 50 5.25 -7.53 7.42
N ARG A 51 4.43 -8.46 7.95
CA ARG A 51 4.01 -9.65 7.21
C ARG A 51 3.29 -9.30 5.92
N PHE A 52 2.44 -8.28 5.94
CA PHE A 52 1.73 -7.78 4.76
C PHE A 52 2.73 -7.29 3.70
N MET A 53 3.69 -6.44 4.09
CA MET A 53 4.71 -5.90 3.18
C MET A 53 5.59 -7.01 2.57
N GLU A 54 6.02 -7.98 3.38
CA GLU A 54 6.78 -9.15 2.92
C GLU A 54 5.97 -10.00 1.92
N SER A 55 4.69 -10.26 2.24
CA SER A 55 3.82 -11.10 1.39
C SER A 55 3.44 -10.46 0.06
N THR A 56 3.54 -9.12 -0.04
CA THR A 56 3.11 -8.35 -1.22
C THR A 56 4.26 -7.80 -2.04
N GLU A 57 5.53 -8.11 -1.70
CA GLU A 57 6.72 -7.55 -2.35
C GLU A 57 6.66 -7.64 -3.89
N MET A 58 6.30 -8.82 -4.40
CA MET A 58 6.21 -9.06 -5.83
C MET A 58 5.13 -8.24 -6.55
N ASP A 59 4.13 -7.76 -5.81
CA ASP A 59 3.01 -7.01 -6.35
C ASP A 59 3.36 -5.53 -6.53
N TRP A 60 3.92 -4.88 -5.51
CA TRP A 60 4.26 -3.46 -5.59
C TRP A 60 5.62 -3.19 -6.24
N ASN A 61 6.53 -4.16 -6.30
CA ASN A 61 7.83 -4.01 -6.97
C ASN A 61 7.72 -3.92 -8.52
N VAL A 62 6.58 -4.32 -9.10
CA VAL A 62 6.29 -4.16 -10.53
C VAL A 62 5.50 -2.89 -10.85
N SER A 63 5.15 -2.09 -9.83
CA SER A 63 4.44 -0.80 -9.99
C SER A 63 5.28 0.25 -10.71
N VAL A 64 6.60 0.11 -10.66
CA VAL A 64 7.53 0.94 -11.42
C VAL A 64 7.48 0.49 -12.89
N ILE A 65 7.33 1.43 -13.83
CA ILE A 65 7.59 1.16 -15.24
C ILE A 65 9.01 0.59 -15.31
N LYS A 66 9.13 -0.73 -15.49
CA LYS A 66 10.39 -1.34 -15.94
C LYS A 66 10.59 -0.79 -17.33
N LEU A 67 11.33 0.31 -17.45
CA LEU A 67 11.94 0.73 -18.70
C LEU A 67 12.79 -0.46 -19.14
N LYS A 68 12.21 -1.31 -20.00
CA LYS A 68 12.97 -2.34 -20.69
C LYS A 68 13.98 -1.58 -21.54
N ASN A 69 15.22 -1.49 -21.06
CA ASN A 69 16.34 -1.16 -21.93
C ASN A 69 16.40 -2.26 -22.98
N SER A 70 15.89 -1.96 -24.17
CA SER A 70 16.11 -2.74 -25.38
C SER A 70 17.60 -2.72 -25.68
N ASN A 71 18.23 -3.90 -25.69
CA ASN A 71 19.56 -4.10 -26.26
C ASN A 71 19.56 -3.78 -27.76
#